data_AF-A0A7C3PPT2-F1
#
_entry.id   AF-A0A7C3PPT2-F1
#
_cell.length_a   1.000
_cell.length_b   1.000
_cell.length_c   1.000
_cell.angle_alpha   90.00
_cell.angle_beta   90.00
_cell.angle_gamma   90.00
#
_symmetry.space_group_name_H-M   'P 1'
#
loop_
_entity.id
_entity.type
_entity.pdbx_description
1 polymer ?
#
loop_
_entity_poly.entity_id
_entity_poly.type
_entity_poly.pdbx_seq_one_letter_code
_entity_poly.pdbx_strand_id
1 'polypeptide(L)'
;MALLFLVLLSAYSSVTYLVATLHDWNPRLITNDGVYDWDVRLADLREDLPLDVKVVGYVGEWDVKSEYDYPDNETEYVLTQYSLAPVIVARGGVHEWVVVNLGAKDFEIWAQTQPADMKVFKYRQGIYLVHKP
;
A
#
# COMPACT_ATOMS: atom_id res chain seq x y z
N MET A 1 -10.47 -42.79 -12.94
CA MET A 1 -10.64 -42.47 -11.50
C MET A 1 -10.01 -41.13 -11.14
N ALA A 2 -8.70 -40.91 -11.33
CA ALA A 2 -8.05 -39.62 -10.99
C ALA A 2 -8.63 -38.40 -11.73
N LEU A 3 -8.93 -38.52 -13.03
CA LEU A 3 -9.54 -37.43 -13.81
C LEU A 3 -10.92 -37.02 -13.29
N LEU A 4 -11.76 -37.99 -12.94
CA LEU A 4 -13.10 -37.74 -12.40
C LEU A 4 -13.00 -37.01 -11.05
N PHE A 5 -12.05 -37.41 -10.21
CA PHE A 5 -11.79 -36.75 -8.93
C PHE A 5 -11.34 -35.29 -9.12
N LEU A 6 -10.43 -35.02 -10.07
CA LEU A 6 -9.98 -33.65 -10.38
C LEU A 6 -11.12 -32.78 -10.91
N VAL A 7 -11.98 -33.34 -11.78
CA VAL A 7 -13.14 -32.62 -12.30
C VAL A 7 -14.11 -32.27 -11.17
N LEU A 8 -14.40 -33.22 -10.28
CA LEU A 8 -15.28 -32.97 -9.12
C LEU A 8 -14.68 -31.96 -8.15
N LEU A 9 -13.36 -32.02 -7.90
CA LEU A 9 -12.67 -31.06 -7.05
C LEU A 9 -12.70 -29.65 -7.66
N SER A 10 -12.49 -29.54 -8.98
CA SER A 10 -12.59 -28.26 -9.69
C SER A 10 -14.01 -27.70 -9.63
N ALA A 11 -15.04 -28.52 -9.88
CA ALA A 11 -16.43 -28.09 -9.83
C ALA A 11 -16.82 -27.66 -8.42
N TYR A 12 -16.40 -28.40 -7.39
CA TYR A 12 -16.60 -28.02 -6.00
C TYR A 12 -15.94 -26.66 -5.70
N SER A 13 -14.68 -26.49 -6.10
CA SER A 13 -13.96 -25.23 -5.89
C SER A 13 -14.63 -24.05 -6.60
N SER A 14 -15.06 -24.21 -7.85
CA SER A 14 -15.77 -23.18 -8.62
C SER A 14 -17.10 -22.81 -7.97
N VAL A 15 -17.85 -23.78 -7.45
CA VAL A 15 -19.10 -23.52 -6.73
C VAL A 15 -18.83 -22.78 -5.42
N THR A 16 -17.81 -23.18 -4.65
CA THR A 16 -17.46 -22.47 -3.41
C THR A 16 -17.03 -21.03 -3.67
N TYR A 17 -16.24 -20.79 -4.72
CA TYR A 17 -15.85 -19.43 -5.11
C TYR A 17 -17.05 -18.62 -5.58
N LEU A 18 -17.93 -19.19 -6.41
CA LEU A 18 -19.15 -18.50 -6.86
C LEU A 18 -20.05 -18.14 -5.69
N VAL A 19 -20.26 -19.05 -4.73
CA VAL A 19 -21.07 -18.79 -3.54
C VAL A 19 -20.43 -17.71 -2.66
N ALA A 20 -19.11 -17.75 -2.45
CA ALA A 20 -18.39 -16.71 -1.73
C ALA A 20 -18.53 -15.34 -2.42
N THR A 21 -18.31 -15.29 -3.75
CA THR A 21 -18.50 -14.07 -4.54
C THR A 21 -19.92 -13.54 -4.47
N LEU A 22 -20.94 -14.41 -4.53
CA LEU A 22 -22.34 -13.99 -4.44
C LEU A 22 -22.75 -13.58 -3.03
N HIS A 23 -22.19 -14.21 -1.99
CA HIS A 23 -22.39 -13.82 -0.60
C HIS A 23 -21.78 -12.44 -0.32
N ASP A 24 -20.59 -12.19 -0.85
CA ASP A 24 -19.85 -10.93 -0.68
C ASP A 24 -20.26 -9.88 -1.73
N TRP A 25 -21.12 -10.27 -2.69
CA TRP A 25 -21.65 -9.36 -3.70
C TRP A 25 -22.61 -8.37 -3.08
N ASN A 26 -22.08 -7.20 -2.75
CA ASN A 26 -22.85 -6.04 -2.33
C ASN A 26 -22.78 -4.98 -3.43
N PRO A 27 -23.88 -4.65 -4.13
CA PRO A 27 -23.88 -3.61 -5.16
C PRO A 27 -23.54 -2.21 -4.61
N ARG A 28 -23.56 -2.00 -3.28
CA ARG A 28 -23.09 -0.78 -2.62
C ARG A 28 -21.57 -0.75 -2.37
N LEU A 29 -20.87 -1.88 -2.49
CA LEU A 29 -19.40 -1.96 -2.42
C LEU A 29 -18.74 -1.74 -3.78
N ILE A 30 -19.47 -1.90 -4.89
CA ILE A 30 -18.99 -1.61 -6.25
C ILE A 30 -18.65 -0.11 -6.43
N THR A 31 -19.16 0.76 -5.56
CA THR A 31 -18.83 2.19 -5.55
C THR A 31 -17.60 2.54 -4.71
N ASN A 32 -17.01 1.59 -3.97
CA ASN A 32 -15.81 1.83 -3.18
C ASN A 32 -14.58 1.48 -4.02
N ASP A 33 -14.25 2.38 -4.95
CA ASP A 33 -13.05 2.25 -5.77
C ASP A 33 -11.82 2.50 -4.89
N GLY A 34 -11.20 1.42 -4.43
CA GLY A 34 -9.99 1.49 -3.59
C GLY A 34 -8.84 2.24 -4.26
N VAL A 35 -8.80 2.31 -5.60
CA VAL A 35 -7.82 3.12 -6.33
C VAL A 35 -8.11 4.61 -6.16
N TYR A 36 -9.37 5.01 -6.31
CA TYR A 36 -9.80 6.39 -6.10
C TYR A 36 -9.55 6.83 -4.65
N ASP A 37 -9.93 6.00 -3.68
CA ASP A 37 -9.71 6.30 -2.27
C ASP A 37 -8.21 6.48 -1.96
N TRP A 38 -7.36 5.65 -2.57
CA TRP A 38 -5.90 5.77 -2.44
C TRP A 38 -5.35 7.07 -3.05
N ASP A 39 -5.82 7.44 -4.25
CA ASP A 39 -5.40 8.70 -4.88
C ASP A 39 -5.83 9.91 -4.05
N VAL A 40 -7.06 9.91 -3.51
CA VAL A 40 -7.53 10.95 -2.59
C VAL A 40 -6.69 11.01 -1.32
N ARG A 41 -6.26 9.86 -0.78
CA ARG A 41 -5.40 9.79 0.40
C ARG A 41 -4.02 10.42 0.18
N LEU A 42 -3.49 10.32 -1.05
CA LEU A 42 -2.18 10.85 -1.43
C LEU A 42 -2.22 12.23 -2.09
N ALA A 43 -3.41 12.79 -2.36
CA ALA A 43 -3.56 14.08 -3.03
C ALA A 43 -2.80 15.20 -2.30
N ASP A 44 -3.03 15.35 -1.00
CA ASP A 44 -2.36 16.36 -0.17
C ASP A 44 -0.83 16.15 -0.15
N LEU A 45 -0.37 14.89 -0.07
CA LEU A 45 1.06 14.55 -0.09
C LEU A 45 1.71 14.92 -1.42
N ARG A 46 1.03 14.67 -2.53
CA ARG A 46 1.51 14.99 -3.88
C ARG A 46 1.67 16.49 -4.08
N GLU A 47 0.75 17.28 -3.51
CA GLU A 47 0.81 18.75 -3.57
C GLU A 47 1.96 19.33 -2.73
N ASP A 48 2.27 18.70 -1.59
CA ASP A 48 3.36 19.12 -0.71
C ASP A 48 4.76 18.69 -1.18
N LEU A 49 4.84 17.71 -2.10
CA LEU A 49 6.11 17.23 -2.62
C LEU A 49 6.77 18.30 -3.52
N PRO A 50 8.05 18.65 -3.30
CA PRO A 50 8.72 19.65 -4.13
C PRO A 50 8.78 19.23 -5.62
N LEU A 51 8.56 20.19 -6.52
CA LEU A 51 8.45 19.95 -7.97
C LEU A 51 9.73 19.39 -8.62
N ASP A 52 10.87 19.63 -8.00
CA ASP A 52 12.18 19.14 -8.43
C ASP A 52 12.45 17.69 -8.00
N VAL A 53 11.67 17.14 -7.06
CA VAL A 53 11.76 15.73 -6.67
C VAL A 53 11.26 14.84 -7.80
N LYS A 54 12.13 13.94 -8.27
CA LYS A 54 11.82 12.96 -9.33
C LYS A 54 11.71 11.53 -8.82
N VAL A 55 12.30 11.26 -7.66
CA VAL A 55 12.32 9.93 -7.05
C VAL A 55 12.05 10.06 -5.56
N VAL A 56 11.16 9.23 -5.05
CA VAL A 56 10.90 9.08 -3.61
C VAL A 56 11.09 7.63 -3.21
N GLY A 57 11.56 7.43 -1.98
CA GLY A 57 11.53 6.12 -1.34
C GLY A 57 10.10 5.77 -0.90
N TYR A 58 9.85 4.48 -0.72
CA TYR A 58 8.63 3.95 -0.15
C TYR A 58 8.97 2.96 0.94
N VAL A 59 8.43 3.20 2.13
CA VAL A 59 8.56 2.30 3.28
C VAL A 59 7.17 1.77 3.62
N GLY A 60 7.01 0.45 3.52
CA GLY A 60 5.81 -0.28 3.94
C GLY A 60 6.08 -1.13 5.18
N GLU A 61 5.09 -1.90 5.61
CA GLU A 61 5.21 -2.75 6.80
C GLU A 61 6.30 -3.81 6.64
N TRP A 62 6.57 -4.28 5.40
CA TRP A 62 7.66 -5.22 5.12
C TRP A 62 9.06 -4.67 5.41
N ASP A 63 9.21 -3.34 5.48
CA ASP A 63 10.48 -2.69 5.79
C ASP A 63 10.73 -2.60 7.30
N VAL A 64 9.73 -2.97 8.11
CA VAL A 64 9.80 -3.05 9.56
C VAL A 64 9.64 -4.52 9.97
N LYS A 65 10.22 -4.91 11.11
CA LYS A 65 10.07 -6.28 11.65
C LYS A 65 8.71 -6.47 12.33
N SER A 66 7.60 -6.19 11.63
CA SER A 66 6.23 -6.45 12.09
C SER A 66 5.61 -7.63 11.32
N GLU A 67 4.55 -8.21 11.88
CA GLU A 67 3.69 -9.13 11.13
C GLU A 67 2.94 -8.31 10.08
N TYR A 68 3.09 -8.67 8.80
CA TYR A 68 2.46 -7.94 7.69
C TYR A 68 1.81 -8.91 6.70
N ASP A 69 0.75 -8.44 6.04
CA ASP A 69 0.11 -9.17 4.93
C ASP A 69 0.77 -8.79 3.60
N TYR A 70 1.45 -9.75 2.96
CA TYR A 70 2.27 -9.50 1.77
C TYR A 70 1.47 -8.96 0.56
N PRO A 71 0.30 -9.51 0.19
CA PRO A 71 -0.48 -9.01 -0.94
C PRO A 71 -1.02 -7.59 -0.73
N ASP A 72 -1.37 -7.22 0.50
CA ASP A 72 -1.88 -5.88 0.83
C ASP A 72 -0.80 -4.83 0.57
N ASN A 73 0.36 -5.08 1.15
CA ASN A 73 1.55 -4.27 1.05
C ASN A 73 2.04 -4.05 -0.40
N GLU A 74 2.09 -5.11 -1.22
CA GLU A 74 2.42 -5.00 -2.65
C GLU A 74 1.40 -4.13 -3.41
N THR A 75 0.12 -4.25 -3.06
CA THR A 75 -0.96 -3.45 -3.65
C THR A 75 -0.80 -1.98 -3.31
N GLU A 76 -0.57 -1.64 -2.05
CA GLU A 76 -0.37 -0.26 -1.57
C GLU A 76 0.85 0.41 -2.23
N TYR A 77 1.93 -0.33 -2.44
CA TYR A 77 3.11 0.15 -3.18
C TYR A 77 2.76 0.56 -4.61
N VAL A 78 2.08 -0.34 -5.34
CA VAL A 78 1.71 -0.11 -6.74
C VAL A 78 0.71 1.02 -6.86
N LEU A 79 -0.28 1.11 -5.96
CA LEU A 79 -1.22 2.23 -5.93
C LEU A 79 -0.49 3.56 -5.68
N THR A 80 0.48 3.58 -4.77
CA THR A 80 1.31 4.77 -4.52
C THR A 80 2.12 5.19 -5.74
N GLN A 81 2.67 4.24 -6.51
CA GLN A 81 3.34 4.53 -7.78
C GLN A 81 2.43 5.24 -8.78
N TYR A 82 1.18 4.78 -8.91
CA TYR A 82 0.23 5.41 -9.83
C TYR A 82 -0.21 6.79 -9.35
N SER A 83 -0.53 6.93 -8.06
CA SER A 83 -1.01 8.21 -7.50
C SER A 83 0.05 9.31 -7.52
N LEU A 84 1.34 8.97 -7.43
CA LEU A 84 2.43 9.96 -7.40
C LEU A 84 3.06 10.23 -8.76
N ALA A 85 2.58 9.62 -9.84
CA ALA A 85 3.08 9.91 -11.18
C ALA A 85 3.05 11.43 -11.49
N PRO A 86 4.11 11.99 -12.10
CA PRO A 86 5.25 11.31 -12.75
C PRO A 86 6.45 11.01 -11.83
N VAL A 87 6.33 11.16 -10.51
CA VAL A 87 7.41 10.87 -9.55
C VAL A 87 7.62 9.36 -9.46
N ILE A 88 8.88 8.92 -9.51
CA ILE A 88 9.24 7.51 -9.40
C ILE A 88 9.22 7.12 -7.92
N VAL A 89 8.44 6.10 -7.58
CA VAL A 89 8.41 5.54 -6.23
C VAL A 89 9.27 4.27 -6.19
N ALA A 90 10.39 4.33 -5.49
CA ALA A 90 11.34 3.23 -5.31
C ALA A 90 11.19 2.60 -3.93
N ARG A 91 11.26 1.27 -3.83
CA ARG A 91 11.19 0.60 -2.52
C ARG A 91 12.36 0.96 -1.61
N GLY A 92 12.08 0.98 -0.32
CA GLY A 92 13.03 1.25 0.74
C GLY A 92 13.19 2.74 1.03
N GLY A 93 13.83 3.02 2.16
CA GLY A 93 14.02 4.38 2.68
C GLY A 93 15.36 5.04 2.31
N VAL A 94 16.01 4.66 1.21
CA VAL A 94 17.36 5.18 0.88
C VAL A 94 17.37 6.59 0.28
N HIS A 95 16.22 7.08 -0.17
CA HIS A 95 16.09 8.39 -0.81
C HIS A 95 15.90 9.51 0.21
N GLU A 96 16.18 10.75 -0.21
CA GLU A 96 16.03 11.97 0.60
C GLU A 96 14.57 12.19 1.03
N TRP A 97 13.65 12.03 0.07
CA TRP A 97 12.21 12.05 0.30
C TRP A 97 11.67 10.63 0.35
N VAL A 98 10.92 10.31 1.39
CA VAL A 98 10.38 8.96 1.62
C VAL A 98 8.91 9.04 1.98
N VAL A 99 8.07 8.34 1.23
CA VAL A 99 6.69 8.05 1.61
C VAL A 99 6.71 6.84 2.54
N VAL A 100 6.13 6.98 3.71
CA VAL A 100 6.06 5.92 4.71
C VAL A 100 4.59 5.59 4.93
N ASN A 101 4.19 4.36 4.64
CA ASN A 101 2.87 3.83 4.94
C ASN A 101 3.00 2.81 6.06
N LEU A 102 2.85 3.28 7.30
CA LEU A 102 3.00 2.46 8.49
C LEU A 102 1.95 2.85 9.53
N GLY A 103 1.48 1.88 10.30
CA GLY A 103 0.78 2.15 11.54
C GLY A 103 1.65 2.98 12.50
N ALA A 104 1.02 3.76 13.38
CA ALA A 104 1.74 4.70 14.25
C ALA A 104 2.86 4.06 15.07
N LYS A 105 2.63 2.84 15.59
CA LYS A 105 3.62 2.07 16.36
C LYS A 105 4.82 1.67 15.49
N ASP A 106 4.57 1.17 14.29
CA ASP A 106 5.63 0.72 13.38
C ASP A 106 6.40 1.91 12.81
N PHE A 107 5.72 3.04 12.59
CA PHE A 107 6.37 4.31 12.27
C PHE A 107 7.34 4.75 13.36
N GLU A 108 6.95 4.68 14.64
CA GLU A 108 7.84 5.03 15.76
C GLU A 108 9.08 4.13 15.81
N ILE A 109 8.93 2.82 15.55
CA ILE A 109 10.05 1.87 15.49
C ILE A 109 10.97 2.21 14.32
N TRP A 110 10.40 2.44 13.14
CA TRP A 110 11.16 2.80 11.95
C TRP A 110 11.89 4.15 12.14
N ALA A 111 11.23 5.16 12.71
CA ALA A 111 11.78 6.49 12.93
C ALA A 111 13.02 6.50 13.83
N GLN A 112 13.12 5.57 14.78
CA GLN A 112 14.31 5.42 15.64
C GLN A 112 15.58 5.03 14.86
N THR A 113 15.43 4.51 13.64
CA THR A 113 16.55 4.13 12.77
C THR A 113 16.99 5.23 11.81
N GLN A 114 16.29 6.37 11.83
CA GLN A 114 16.49 7.48 10.90
C GLN A 114 17.24 8.65 11.56
N PRO A 115 17.78 9.60 10.78
CA PRO A 115 18.41 10.81 11.32
C PRO A 115 17.44 11.59 12.23
N ALA A 116 17.95 12.11 13.36
CA ALA A 116 17.12 12.79 14.36
C ALA A 116 16.56 14.14 13.89
N ASP A 117 17.15 14.72 12.85
CA ASP A 117 16.79 16.00 12.23
C ASP A 117 15.90 15.83 10.98
N MET A 118 15.42 14.62 10.70
CA MET A 118 14.44 14.40 9.65
C MET A 118 13.15 15.19 9.93
N LYS A 119 12.53 15.70 8.87
CA LYS A 119 11.21 16.34 8.95
C LYS A 119 10.14 15.33 8.61
N VAL A 120 9.06 15.33 9.38
CA VAL A 120 7.94 14.39 9.21
C VAL A 120 6.66 15.20 8.98
N PHE A 121 6.00 14.92 7.86
CA PHE A 121 4.69 15.45 7.51
C PHE A 121 3.69 14.30 7.56
N LYS A 122 2.65 14.43 8.40
CA LYS A 122 1.66 13.37 8.60
C LYS A 122 0.42 13.62 7.75
N TYR A 123 0.00 12.58 7.05
CA TYR A 123 -1.21 12.54 6.23
C TYR A 123 -2.20 11.51 6.78
N ARG A 124 -3.25 11.24 6.02
CA ARG A 124 -4.37 10.39 6.46
C ARG A 124 -3.95 8.93 6.59
N GLN A 125 -4.58 8.25 7.55
CA GLN A 125 -4.57 6.79 7.72
C GLN A 125 -3.17 6.16 7.92
N GLY A 126 -2.14 6.91 8.34
CA GLY A 126 -0.80 6.34 8.56
C GLY A 126 0.16 6.52 7.37
N ILE A 127 -0.18 7.42 6.45
CA ILE A 127 0.78 7.93 5.47
C ILE A 127 1.58 9.07 6.08
N TYR A 128 2.89 9.04 5.87
CA TYR A 128 3.81 10.11 6.24
C TYR A 128 4.69 10.44 5.03
N LEU A 129 5.01 11.71 4.84
CA LEU A 129 6.12 12.13 4.00
C LEU A 129 7.28 12.50 4.93
N VAL A 130 8.45 11.93 4.67
CA VAL A 130 9.65 12.16 5.46
C VAL A 130 10.72 12.76 4.58
N HIS A 131 11.32 13.86 5.04
CA HIS A 131 12.46 14.51 4.42
C HIS A 131 13.69 14.31 5.29
N LYS A 132 14.72 13.71 4.71
CA LYS A 132 16.02 13.48 5.35
C LYS A 132 17.02 14.53 4.87
N PRO A 133 17.94 14.99 5.73
CA PRO A 133 18.99 15.93 5.36
C PRO A 133 20.03 15.33 4.41
#